data_AF-A0A0V1ITJ6-F1
#
_entry.id   AF-A0A0V1ITJ6-F1
#
_cell.length_a   1.000
_cell.length_b   1.000
_cell.length_c   1.000
_cell.angle_alpha   90.00
_cell.angle_beta   90.00
_cell.angle_gamma   90.00
#
_symmetry.space_group_name_H-M   'P 1'
#
loop_
_entity.id
_entity.type
_entity.pdbx_description
1 polymer ?
#
loop_
_entity_poly.entity_id
_entity_poly.type
_entity_poly.pdbx_seq_one_letter_code
_entity_poly.pdbx_strand_id
1 'polypeptide(L)'
;MYQLLFIKVKKLFLYLKCNFNILYYIILYYIMLYSAFGGTLWKKNIFLSAVLCPGIIFAGFFLCNIILWSQSSSAAIPFSTLLLLLFLWFGVSTPLTYLGAFIAFQRSSWSYPVRTNQIPRQIPPQPFFSKPLPATVMAGILPFGSIYVQMFFMFNSLWAHLTYYMFGFLFVVYLILLVTISETSIILCYFQLCGEDYRWWWRAFFSSAFTAFYLLVYSVYFYLYKLTIVGVVSTVLYFSYCLIFVFIFFIMCGTVGFVSCFWFVRQIYSVVKVD
;
A
#
# COMPACT_ATOMS: atom_id res chain seq x y z
N MET A 1 -5.03 31.78 -8.70
CA MET A 1 -4.62 30.46 -9.24
C MET A 1 -3.23 30.01 -8.74
N TYR A 2 -2.21 30.87 -8.73
CA TYR A 2 -0.86 30.56 -8.19
C TYR A 2 -0.78 30.29 -6.67
N GLN A 3 -1.65 30.92 -5.86
CA GLN A 3 -1.74 30.66 -4.41
C GLN A 3 -2.19 29.23 -4.07
N LEU A 4 -3.06 28.63 -4.90
CA LEU A 4 -3.51 27.23 -4.73
C LEU A 4 -2.39 26.23 -5.04
N LEU A 5 -1.50 26.56 -5.97
CA LEU A 5 -0.32 25.74 -6.30
C LEU A 5 0.71 25.81 -5.17
N PHE A 6 0.97 26.99 -4.61
CA PHE A 6 1.91 27.17 -3.49
C PHE A 6 1.42 26.50 -2.19
N ILE A 7 0.11 26.54 -1.92
CA ILE A 7 -0.51 25.81 -0.81
C ILE A 7 -0.50 24.31 -1.06
N LYS A 8 -0.72 23.84 -2.30
CA LYS A 8 -0.58 22.42 -2.68
C LYS A 8 0.87 21.94 -2.56
N VAL A 9 1.87 22.74 -2.92
CA VAL A 9 3.31 22.41 -2.82
C VAL A 9 3.79 22.45 -1.36
N LYS A 10 3.35 23.42 -0.54
CA LYS A 10 3.62 23.42 0.91
C LYS A 10 2.95 22.24 1.62
N LYS A 11 1.69 21.92 1.27
CA LYS A 11 1.01 20.71 1.76
C LYS A 11 1.73 19.45 1.29
N LEU A 12 2.19 19.38 0.04
CA LEU A 12 2.98 18.27 -0.48
C LEU A 12 4.31 18.13 0.29
N PHE A 13 4.99 19.22 0.62
CA PHE A 13 6.23 19.20 1.43
C PHE A 13 6.00 18.77 2.88
N LEU A 14 4.91 19.20 3.52
CA LEU A 14 4.56 18.78 4.88
C LEU A 14 4.08 17.32 4.92
N TYR A 15 3.32 16.91 3.89
CA TYR A 15 2.86 15.54 3.67
C TYR A 15 4.03 14.61 3.35
N LEU A 16 4.99 15.07 2.55
CA LEU A 16 6.27 14.41 2.29
C LEU A 16 7.07 14.30 3.58
N LYS A 17 7.22 15.35 4.40
CA LYS A 17 7.98 15.31 5.66
C LYS A 17 7.40 14.33 6.69
N CYS A 18 6.07 14.26 6.81
CA CYS A 18 5.38 13.31 7.67
C CYS A 18 5.40 11.87 7.11
N ASN A 19 5.23 11.71 5.79
CA ASN A 19 5.42 10.43 5.11
C ASN A 19 6.88 9.96 5.16
N PHE A 20 7.88 10.84 5.12
CA PHE A 20 9.30 10.46 5.10
C PHE A 20 9.73 9.77 6.39
N ASN A 21 9.24 10.22 7.56
CA ASN A 21 9.49 9.53 8.82
C ASN A 21 8.80 8.16 8.85
N ILE A 22 7.53 8.09 8.45
CA ILE A 22 6.77 6.83 8.43
C ILE A 22 7.36 5.84 7.42
N LEU A 23 7.71 6.32 6.22
CA LEU A 23 8.38 5.56 5.17
C LEU A 23 9.76 5.08 5.64
N TYR A 24 10.52 5.91 6.35
CA TYR A 24 11.79 5.52 6.96
C TYR A 24 11.62 4.38 7.97
N TYR A 25 10.64 4.44 8.87
CA TYR A 25 10.35 3.34 9.80
C TYR A 25 9.87 2.06 9.09
N ILE A 26 9.05 2.19 8.04
CA ILE A 26 8.59 1.06 7.22
C ILE A 26 9.76 0.42 6.46
N ILE A 27 10.68 1.23 5.91
CA ILE A 27 11.88 0.77 5.20
C ILE A 27 12.84 0.07 6.18
N LEU A 28 13.07 0.65 7.37
CA LEU A 28 13.85 0.01 8.43
C LEU A 28 13.26 -1.37 8.78
N TYR A 29 11.95 -1.42 9.01
CA TYR A 29 11.25 -2.66 9.35
C TYR A 29 11.34 -3.70 8.23
N TYR A 30 11.13 -3.30 6.97
CA TYR A 30 11.26 -4.17 5.79
C TYR A 30 12.65 -4.78 5.64
N ILE A 31 13.69 -4.01 5.94
CA ILE A 31 15.08 -4.46 5.77
C ILE A 31 15.52 -5.36 6.91
N MET A 32 15.06 -5.09 8.12
CA MET A 32 15.23 -5.99 9.26
C MET A 32 14.48 -7.31 9.05
N LEU A 33 13.28 -7.28 8.44
CA LEU A 33 12.55 -8.50 8.03
C LEU A 33 13.34 -9.29 6.98
N TYR A 34 13.83 -8.62 5.94
CA TYR A 34 14.62 -9.24 4.88
C TYR A 34 15.92 -9.88 5.42
N SER A 35 16.58 -9.18 6.35
CA SER A 35 17.74 -9.71 7.07
C SER A 35 17.38 -10.90 7.96
N ALA A 36 16.24 -10.85 8.66
CA ALA A 36 15.75 -11.97 9.47
C ALA A 36 15.55 -13.22 8.59
N PHE A 37 14.97 -13.08 7.40
CA PHE A 37 14.78 -14.18 6.44
C PHE A 37 16.07 -14.71 5.78
N GLY A 38 17.26 -14.29 6.24
CA GLY A 38 18.54 -14.76 5.71
C GLY A 38 18.90 -14.16 4.35
N GLY A 39 18.26 -13.06 3.95
CA GLY A 39 18.51 -12.39 2.68
C GLY A 39 19.91 -11.78 2.61
N THR A 40 20.80 -12.36 1.81
CA THR A 40 22.20 -11.87 1.64
C THR A 40 22.30 -10.70 0.65
N LEU A 41 21.40 -10.61 -0.32
CA LEU A 41 21.41 -9.62 -1.40
C LEU A 41 20.70 -8.30 -1.04
N TRP A 42 21.05 -7.69 0.10
CA TRP A 42 20.38 -6.49 0.62
C TRP A 42 20.42 -5.31 -0.37
N LYS A 43 21.57 -5.04 -1.01
CA LYS A 43 21.74 -3.95 -1.97
C LYS A 43 20.76 -4.02 -3.15
N LYS A 44 20.57 -5.21 -3.72
CA LYS A 44 19.64 -5.43 -4.84
C LYS A 44 18.19 -5.24 -4.40
N ASN A 45 17.82 -5.75 -3.22
CA ASN A 45 16.46 -5.62 -2.68
C ASN A 45 16.09 -4.14 -2.42
N ILE A 46 17.02 -3.36 -1.88
CA ILE A 46 16.81 -1.92 -1.63
C ILE A 46 16.67 -1.15 -2.94
N PHE A 47 17.55 -1.43 -3.91
CA PHE A 47 17.46 -0.80 -5.22
C PHE A 47 16.11 -1.10 -5.89
N LEU A 48 15.68 -2.36 -5.87
CA LEU A 48 14.39 -2.77 -6.42
C LEU A 48 13.23 -2.07 -5.69
N SER A 49 13.27 -2.00 -4.37
CA SER A 49 12.20 -1.38 -3.58
C SER A 49 12.13 0.15 -3.77
N ALA A 50 13.28 0.82 -3.89
CA ALA A 50 13.37 2.26 -4.07
C ALA A 50 12.99 2.73 -5.49
N VAL A 51 13.13 1.86 -6.49
CA VAL A 51 12.89 2.19 -7.89
C VAL A 51 11.57 1.63 -8.43
N LEU A 52 11.22 0.38 -8.10
CA LEU A 52 10.12 -0.32 -8.76
C LEU A 52 8.76 0.32 -8.46
N CYS A 53 8.41 0.50 -7.19
CA CYS A 53 7.10 1.06 -6.81
C CYS A 53 6.94 2.53 -7.25
N PRO A 54 7.89 3.44 -6.94
CA PRO A 54 7.79 4.83 -7.43
C PRO A 54 7.89 4.92 -8.96
N GLY A 55 8.64 4.04 -9.60
CA GLY A 55 8.79 3.99 -11.06
C GLY A 55 7.50 3.60 -11.78
N ILE A 56 6.75 2.62 -11.28
CA ILE A 56 5.43 2.25 -11.82
C ILE A 56 4.46 3.44 -11.71
N ILE A 57 4.44 4.12 -10.56
CA ILE A 57 3.58 5.30 -10.33
C ILE A 57 3.98 6.44 -11.27
N PHE A 58 5.29 6.73 -11.38
CA PHE A 58 5.81 7.77 -12.25
C PHE A 58 5.51 7.47 -13.72
N ALA A 59 5.69 6.24 -14.17
CA ALA A 59 5.37 5.82 -15.53
C ALA A 59 3.88 6.01 -15.85
N GLY A 60 2.98 5.54 -14.97
CA GLY A 60 1.54 5.74 -15.14
C GLY A 60 1.16 7.22 -15.20
N PHE A 61 1.72 8.03 -14.30
CA PHE A 61 1.50 9.47 -14.27
C PHE A 61 2.04 10.19 -15.51
N PHE A 62 3.23 9.78 -15.97
CA PHE A 62 3.87 10.33 -17.16
C PHE A 62 3.06 10.02 -18.42
N LEU A 63 2.54 8.79 -18.55
CA LEU A 63 1.63 8.41 -19.63
C LEU A 63 0.35 9.27 -19.63
N CYS A 64 -0.25 9.50 -18.45
CA CYS A 64 -1.39 10.41 -18.32
C CYS A 64 -1.03 11.84 -18.77
N ASN A 65 0.17 12.31 -18.41
CA ASN A 65 0.62 13.65 -18.76
C ASN A 65 0.90 13.82 -20.27
N ILE A 66 1.39 12.78 -20.96
CA ILE A 66 1.52 12.78 -22.42
C ILE A 66 0.16 12.99 -23.08
N ILE A 67 -0.88 12.30 -22.59
CA ILE A 67 -2.26 12.46 -23.09
C ILE A 67 -2.78 13.89 -22.84
N LEU A 68 -2.44 14.48 -21.70
CA LEU A 68 -2.82 15.88 -21.40
C LEU A 68 -2.10 16.89 -22.29
N TRP A 69 -0.83 16.65 -22.62
CA TRP A 69 -0.10 17.49 -23.57
C TRP A 69 -0.64 17.39 -25.00
N SER A 70 -1.04 16.18 -25.45
CA SER A 70 -1.61 16.04 -26.79
C SER A 70 -2.92 16.80 -26.97
N GLN A 71 -3.68 16.99 -25.89
CA GLN A 71 -4.91 17.80 -25.85
C GLN A 71 -4.67 19.28 -25.52
N SER A 72 -3.41 19.73 -25.39
CA SER A 72 -3.07 21.10 -24.96
C SER A 72 -3.82 21.53 -23.68
N SER A 73 -4.07 20.60 -22.76
CA SER A 73 -4.87 20.85 -21.57
C SER A 73 -4.12 21.71 -20.57
N SER A 74 -4.80 22.67 -19.95
CA SER A 74 -4.26 23.49 -18.86
C SER A 74 -4.00 22.68 -17.57
N ALA A 75 -4.52 21.46 -17.49
CA ALA A 75 -4.21 20.50 -16.42
C ALA A 75 -2.88 19.76 -16.65
N ALA A 76 -2.27 19.88 -17.84
CA ALA A 76 -1.00 19.26 -18.14
C ALA A 76 0.12 19.84 -17.27
N ILE A 77 0.97 18.96 -16.76
CA ILE A 77 2.01 19.34 -15.82
C ILE A 77 3.24 19.76 -16.62
N PRO A 78 3.80 20.97 -16.37
CA PRO A 78 4.89 21.48 -17.18
C PRO A 78 6.14 20.62 -17.01
N PHE A 79 6.93 20.48 -18.07
CA PHE A 79 8.12 19.63 -18.09
C PHE A 79 9.10 19.92 -16.94
N SER A 80 9.27 21.20 -16.57
CA SER A 80 10.11 21.62 -15.44
C SER A 80 9.69 20.96 -14.11
N THR A 81 8.38 20.83 -13.86
CA THR A 81 7.89 20.18 -12.63
C THR A 81 8.06 18.66 -12.65
N LEU A 82 8.02 18.00 -13.81
CA LEU A 82 8.39 16.59 -13.94
C LEU A 82 9.87 16.38 -13.64
N LEU A 83 10.75 17.25 -14.14
CA LEU A 83 12.18 17.20 -13.87
C LEU A 83 12.47 17.42 -12.38
N LEU A 84 11.75 18.34 -11.73
CA LEU A 84 11.82 18.54 -10.28
C LEU A 84 11.38 17.30 -9.49
N LEU A 85 10.31 16.63 -9.90
CA LEU A 85 9.85 15.38 -9.27
C LEU A 85 10.90 14.27 -9.41
N LEU A 86 11.52 14.15 -10.58
CA LEU A 86 12.58 13.18 -10.84
C LEU A 86 13.83 13.48 -9.99
N PHE A 87 14.20 14.76 -9.88
CA PHE A 87 15.28 15.20 -9.01
C PHE A 87 14.98 14.93 -7.52
N LEU A 88 13.75 15.15 -7.06
CA LEU A 88 13.36 14.83 -5.69
C LEU A 88 13.41 13.32 -5.43
N TRP A 89 12.97 12.51 -6.40
CA TRP A 89 12.99 11.05 -6.29
C TRP A 89 14.43 10.51 -6.22
N PHE A 90 15.28 10.82 -7.20
CA PHE A 90 16.67 10.31 -7.25
C PHE A 90 17.64 11.06 -6.33
N GLY A 91 17.39 12.33 -6.04
CA GLY A 91 18.27 13.18 -5.23
C GLY A 91 17.97 13.13 -3.73
N VAL A 92 16.74 12.81 -3.33
CA VAL A 92 16.33 12.78 -1.92
C VAL A 92 15.79 11.41 -1.51
N SER A 93 14.77 10.90 -2.20
CA SER A 93 14.08 9.67 -1.75
C SER A 93 14.98 8.43 -1.83
N THR A 94 15.67 8.22 -2.96
CA THR A 94 16.54 7.04 -3.13
C THR A 94 17.74 7.04 -2.17
N PRO A 95 18.54 8.12 -1.97
CA PRO A 95 19.63 8.07 -0.99
C PRO A 95 19.11 7.89 0.43
N LEU A 96 17.95 8.47 0.77
CA LEU A 96 17.35 8.30 2.08
C LEU A 96 16.92 6.84 2.34
N THR A 97 16.36 6.15 1.35
CA THR A 97 16.06 4.72 1.47
C THR A 97 17.32 3.88 1.68
N TYR A 98 18.43 4.26 1.04
CA TYR A 98 19.71 3.58 1.18
C TYR A 98 20.38 3.85 2.54
N LEU A 99 20.25 5.08 3.07
CA LEU A 99 20.70 5.43 4.42
C LEU A 99 19.93 4.67 5.49
N GLY A 100 18.59 4.64 5.39
CA GLY A 100 17.76 3.85 6.30
C GLY A 100 18.14 2.36 6.24
N ALA A 101 18.36 1.84 5.04
CA ALA A 101 18.83 0.48 4.87
C ALA A 101 20.17 0.17 5.53
N PHE A 102 21.13 1.07 5.37
CA PHE A 102 22.47 0.92 5.95
C PHE A 102 22.40 0.86 7.48
N ILE A 103 21.60 1.72 8.10
CA ILE A 103 21.39 1.73 9.56
C ILE A 103 20.65 0.46 10.01
N ALA A 104 19.63 0.01 9.27
CA ALA A 104 18.92 -1.23 9.59
C ALA A 104 19.84 -2.46 9.55
N PHE A 105 20.78 -2.52 8.59
CA PHE A 105 21.70 -3.64 8.45
C PHE A 105 22.77 -3.67 9.55
N GLN A 106 23.14 -2.51 10.10
CA GLN A 106 24.05 -2.43 11.24
C GLN A 106 23.41 -2.90 12.55
N ARG A 107 22.07 -2.86 12.65
CA ARG A 107 21.36 -3.43 13.79
C ARG A 107 21.27 -4.95 13.63
N SER A 108 21.47 -5.69 14.72
CA SER A 108 21.45 -7.16 14.68
C SER A 108 20.13 -7.69 14.11
N SER A 109 20.24 -8.72 13.26
CA SER A 109 19.09 -9.43 12.69
C SER A 109 18.20 -9.94 13.81
N TRP A 110 16.88 -9.80 13.67
CA TRP A 110 15.94 -10.30 14.67
C TRP A 110 16.10 -11.81 14.86
N SER A 111 16.33 -12.23 16.10
CA SER A 111 16.32 -13.65 16.46
C SER A 111 14.89 -14.21 16.34
N TYR A 112 14.79 -15.40 15.77
CA TYR A 112 13.54 -16.14 15.76
C TYR A 112 13.20 -16.63 17.17
N PRO A 113 11.92 -16.53 17.60
CA PRO A 113 11.52 -16.94 18.94
C PRO A 113 11.68 -18.46 19.16
N VAL A 114 11.62 -19.24 18.09
CA VAL A 114 11.69 -20.71 18.13
C VAL A 114 12.57 -21.22 16.99
N ARG A 115 13.31 -22.32 17.24
CA ARG A 115 14.01 -23.05 16.18
C ARG A 115 13.00 -23.81 15.32
N THR A 116 12.97 -23.53 14.02
CA THR A 116 12.12 -24.24 13.07
C THR A 116 12.76 -25.56 12.64
N ASN A 117 11.94 -26.60 12.44
CA ASN A 117 12.41 -27.84 11.83
C ASN A 117 12.77 -27.59 10.35
N GLN A 118 13.83 -28.24 9.85
CA GLN A 118 14.32 -28.08 8.47
C GLN A 118 13.41 -28.80 7.45
N ILE A 119 12.70 -29.83 7.89
CA ILE A 119 11.78 -30.60 7.04
C ILE A 119 10.37 -29.99 7.16
N PRO A 120 9.77 -29.52 6.06
CA PRO A 120 8.41 -28.98 6.08
C PRO A 120 7.42 -30.09 6.43
N ARG A 121 6.56 -29.83 7.41
CA ARG A 121 5.45 -30.73 7.77
C ARG A 121 4.43 -30.78 6.63
N GLN A 122 3.83 -31.94 6.40
CA GLN A 122 2.71 -32.07 5.45
C GLN A 122 1.49 -31.29 5.95
N ILE A 123 0.82 -30.58 5.04
CA ILE A 123 -0.31 -29.70 5.37
C ILE A 123 -1.61 -30.49 5.19
N PRO A 124 -2.48 -30.56 6.21
CA PRO A 124 -3.75 -31.27 6.11
C PRO A 124 -4.70 -30.60 5.11
N PRO A 125 -5.64 -31.35 4.52
CA PRO A 125 -6.62 -30.81 3.59
C PRO A 125 -7.48 -29.73 4.27
N GLN A 126 -7.51 -28.54 3.67
CA GLN A 126 -8.22 -27.38 4.21
C GLN A 126 -9.68 -27.33 3.71
N PRO A 127 -10.63 -26.86 4.54
CA PRO A 127 -11.99 -26.60 4.09
C PRO A 127 -12.01 -25.48 3.04
N PHE A 128 -13.08 -25.41 2.23
CA PHE A 128 -13.17 -24.49 1.09
C PHE A 128 -12.93 -23.03 1.46
N PHE A 129 -13.52 -22.54 2.56
CA PHE A 129 -13.34 -21.16 3.04
C PHE A 129 -11.92 -20.85 3.50
N SER A 130 -11.16 -21.86 3.94
CA SER A 130 -9.76 -21.73 4.34
C SER A 130 -8.78 -21.88 3.18
N LYS A 131 -9.26 -22.12 1.94
CA LYS A 131 -8.41 -22.07 0.75
C LYS A 131 -7.94 -20.63 0.49
N PRO A 132 -6.78 -20.43 -0.16
CA PRO A 132 -6.17 -19.10 -0.31
C PRO A 132 -7.07 -18.10 -1.03
N LEU A 133 -7.74 -18.49 -2.12
CA LEU A 133 -8.57 -17.59 -2.90
C LEU A 133 -9.84 -17.15 -2.15
N PRO A 134 -10.72 -18.06 -1.66
CA PRO A 134 -11.93 -17.66 -0.94
C PRO A 134 -11.62 -16.84 0.32
N ALA A 135 -10.61 -17.24 1.10
CA ALA A 135 -10.20 -16.50 2.28
C ALA A 135 -9.74 -15.07 1.94
N THR A 136 -8.99 -14.89 0.86
CA THR A 136 -8.50 -13.59 0.39
C THR A 136 -9.65 -12.69 -0.05
N VAL A 137 -10.65 -13.24 -0.75
CA VAL A 137 -11.83 -12.48 -1.17
C VAL A 137 -12.64 -12.02 0.04
N MET A 138 -12.91 -12.93 0.99
CA MET A 138 -13.68 -12.62 2.19
C MET A 138 -12.99 -11.59 3.08
N ALA A 139 -11.66 -11.63 3.18
CA ALA A 139 -10.84 -10.73 3.99
C ALA A 139 -11.12 -9.25 3.70
N GLY A 140 -11.19 -8.89 2.42
CA GLY A 140 -11.28 -7.50 1.99
C GLY A 140 -12.67 -6.87 2.15
N ILE A 141 -13.70 -7.66 2.48
CA ILE A 141 -15.08 -7.16 2.60
C ILE A 141 -15.22 -6.21 3.80
N LEU A 142 -14.68 -6.60 4.95
CA LEU A 142 -14.78 -5.80 6.19
C LEU A 142 -14.02 -4.47 6.09
N PRO A 143 -12.74 -4.43 5.65
CA PRO A 143 -12.02 -3.17 5.48
C PRO A 143 -12.60 -2.29 4.36
N PHE A 144 -13.23 -2.89 3.33
CA PHE A 144 -13.94 -2.11 2.32
C PHE A 144 -15.22 -1.46 2.89
N GLY A 145 -15.98 -2.21 3.69
CA GLY A 145 -17.17 -1.69 4.36
C GLY A 145 -16.87 -0.50 5.28
N SER A 146 -15.75 -0.53 6.01
CA SER A 146 -15.36 0.54 6.93
C SER A 146 -15.02 1.88 6.24
N ILE A 147 -14.64 1.84 4.97
CA ILE A 147 -14.27 3.04 4.17
C ILE A 147 -15.27 3.40 3.08
N TYR A 148 -16.34 2.62 2.92
CA TYR A 148 -17.28 2.75 1.80
C TYR A 148 -17.89 4.16 1.71
N VAL A 149 -18.34 4.69 2.85
CA VAL A 149 -18.96 6.03 2.93
C VAL A 149 -17.96 7.12 2.54
N GLN A 150 -16.68 6.95 2.90
CA GLN A 150 -15.63 7.92 2.67
C GLN A 150 -15.10 7.87 1.25
N MET A 151 -15.05 6.66 0.67
CA MET A 151 -14.83 6.49 -0.77
C MET A 151 -15.87 7.29 -1.55
N PHE A 152 -17.15 7.23 -1.20
CA PHE A 152 -18.18 8.03 -1.86
C PHE A 152 -17.90 9.54 -1.79
N PHE A 153 -17.60 10.09 -0.62
CA PHE A 153 -17.28 11.51 -0.50
C PHE A 153 -15.99 11.91 -1.23
N MET A 154 -14.98 11.04 -1.19
CA MET A 154 -13.70 11.27 -1.85
C MET A 154 -13.85 11.30 -3.37
N PHE A 155 -14.55 10.33 -3.95
CA PHE A 155 -14.80 10.27 -5.39
C PHE A 155 -15.68 11.44 -5.88
N ASN A 156 -16.71 11.83 -5.12
CA ASN A 156 -17.49 13.04 -5.42
C ASN A 156 -16.64 14.31 -5.35
N SER A 157 -15.71 14.40 -4.40
CA SER A 157 -14.85 15.59 -4.29
C SER A 157 -13.80 15.68 -5.39
N LEU A 158 -13.21 14.53 -5.74
CA LEU A 158 -12.18 14.46 -6.78
C LEU A 158 -12.74 14.72 -8.17
N TRP A 159 -13.95 14.24 -8.47
CA TRP A 159 -14.49 14.22 -9.82
C TRP A 159 -15.74 15.08 -10.05
N ALA A 160 -16.52 15.41 -9.01
CA ALA A 160 -17.78 16.17 -9.13
C ALA A 160 -17.70 17.60 -8.56
N HIS A 161 -16.50 18.18 -8.46
CA HIS A 161 -16.22 19.58 -8.06
C HIS A 161 -16.71 20.02 -6.66
N LEU A 162 -17.20 19.11 -5.82
CA LEU A 162 -17.59 19.41 -4.45
C LEU A 162 -16.34 19.56 -3.57
N THR A 163 -16.15 20.72 -2.96
CA THR A 163 -15.03 20.96 -2.05
C THR A 163 -15.21 20.16 -0.76
N TYR A 164 -14.37 19.14 -0.55
CA TYR A 164 -14.38 18.36 0.67
C TYR A 164 -13.57 19.06 1.77
N TYR A 165 -14.27 19.70 2.71
CA TYR A 165 -13.66 20.51 3.77
C TYR A 165 -13.25 19.72 5.03
N MET A 166 -13.47 18.40 5.11
CA MET A 166 -13.26 17.64 6.35
C MET A 166 -11.99 16.77 6.35
N PHE A 167 -10.81 17.38 6.15
CA PHE A 167 -9.52 16.67 6.20
C PHE A 167 -9.31 15.92 7.53
N GLY A 168 -9.80 16.46 8.65
CA GLY A 168 -9.71 15.80 9.97
C GLY A 168 -10.49 14.48 10.06
N PHE A 169 -11.66 14.40 9.42
CA PHE A 169 -12.46 13.17 9.41
C PHE A 169 -11.81 12.06 8.57
N LEU A 170 -11.19 12.40 7.43
CA LEU A 170 -10.43 11.44 6.62
C LEU A 170 -9.27 10.82 7.40
N PHE A 171 -8.60 11.60 8.26
CA PHE A 171 -7.52 11.08 9.09
C PHE A 171 -8.03 10.04 10.11
N VAL A 172 -9.16 10.31 10.78
CA VAL A 172 -9.77 9.35 11.72
C VAL A 172 -10.17 8.06 11.00
N VAL A 173 -10.78 8.17 9.83
CA VAL A 173 -11.20 7.01 9.05
C VAL A 173 -9.99 6.22 8.54
N TYR A 174 -8.91 6.90 8.17
CA TYR A 174 -7.66 6.24 7.82
C TYR A 174 -7.10 5.41 9.00
N LEU A 175 -7.18 5.91 10.24
CA LEU A 175 -6.79 5.13 11.42
C LEU A 175 -7.70 3.91 11.64
N ILE A 176 -9.02 4.08 11.49
CA ILE A 176 -9.99 2.97 11.58
C ILE A 176 -9.68 1.92 10.50
N LEU A 177 -9.35 2.36 9.28
CA LEU A 177 -8.93 1.47 8.20
C LEU A 177 -7.69 0.66 8.60
N LEU A 178 -6.65 1.29 9.15
CA LEU A 178 -5.45 0.57 9.61
C LEU A 178 -5.78 -0.48 10.66
N VAL A 179 -6.65 -0.14 11.62
CA VAL A 179 -7.10 -1.09 12.67
C VAL A 179 -7.86 -2.25 12.04
N THR A 180 -8.87 -1.98 11.21
CA THR A 180 -9.68 -3.04 10.57
C THR A 180 -8.86 -3.94 9.64
N ILE A 181 -7.89 -3.40 8.90
CA ILE A 181 -6.94 -4.20 8.11
C ILE A 181 -6.11 -5.09 9.04
N SER A 182 -5.56 -4.54 10.12
CA SER A 182 -4.74 -5.31 11.05
C SER A 182 -5.52 -6.46 11.69
N GLU A 183 -6.75 -6.19 12.15
CA GLU A 183 -7.61 -7.17 12.81
C GLU A 183 -8.01 -8.30 11.86
N THR A 184 -8.50 -7.96 10.66
CA THR A 184 -8.93 -8.95 9.65
C THR A 184 -7.78 -9.83 9.19
N SER A 185 -6.58 -9.26 8.99
CA SER A 185 -5.39 -10.04 8.64
C SER A 185 -4.96 -10.98 9.78
N ILE A 186 -4.94 -10.52 11.03
CA ILE A 186 -4.58 -11.33 12.19
C ILE A 186 -5.56 -12.50 12.36
N ILE A 187 -6.86 -12.25 12.29
CA ILE A 187 -7.90 -13.29 12.44
C ILE A 187 -7.74 -14.38 11.38
N LEU A 188 -7.53 -14.01 10.12
CA LEU A 188 -7.33 -14.98 9.05
C LEU A 188 -6.01 -15.75 9.17
N CYS A 189 -4.95 -15.07 9.61
CA CYS A 189 -3.68 -15.72 9.90
C CYS A 189 -3.81 -16.72 11.05
N TYR A 190 -4.58 -16.38 12.10
CA TYR A 190 -4.87 -17.27 13.22
C TYR A 190 -5.60 -18.53 12.76
N PHE A 191 -6.71 -18.39 12.03
CA PHE A 191 -7.44 -19.56 11.51
C PHE A 191 -6.60 -20.42 10.58
N GLN A 192 -5.72 -19.80 9.78
CA GLN A 192 -4.78 -20.53 8.95
C GLN A 192 -3.79 -21.37 9.78
N LEU A 193 -3.25 -20.80 10.86
CA LEU A 193 -2.33 -21.50 11.76
C LEU A 193 -3.06 -22.63 12.53
N CYS A 194 -4.31 -22.43 12.93
CA CYS A 194 -5.15 -23.49 13.50
C CYS A 194 -5.39 -24.64 12.52
N GLY A 195 -5.42 -24.34 11.22
CA GLY A 195 -5.46 -25.34 10.15
C GLY A 195 -4.12 -26.01 9.86
N GLU A 196 -3.08 -25.79 10.67
CA GLU A 196 -1.72 -26.31 10.48
C GLU A 196 -1.03 -25.88 9.16
N ASP A 197 -1.52 -24.83 8.49
CA ASP A 197 -0.87 -24.28 7.29
C ASP A 197 0.11 -23.17 7.65
N TYR A 198 1.40 -23.47 7.63
CA TYR A 198 2.47 -22.53 7.97
C TYR A 198 2.75 -21.47 6.91
N ARG A 199 2.14 -21.52 5.72
CA ARG A 199 2.42 -20.61 4.58
C ARG A 199 1.65 -19.29 4.69
N TRP A 200 1.81 -18.59 5.81
CA TRP A 200 1.01 -17.40 6.13
C TRP A 200 1.51 -16.11 5.46
N TRP A 201 2.75 -16.08 4.95
CA TRP A 201 3.45 -14.82 4.63
C TRP A 201 2.80 -14.07 3.47
N TRP A 202 2.79 -14.68 2.28
CA TRP A 202 2.15 -14.10 1.10
C TRP A 202 0.64 -14.03 1.26
N ARG A 203 0.05 -14.98 1.97
CA ARG A 203 -1.39 -15.03 2.20
C ARG A 203 -1.88 -13.86 3.06
N ALA A 204 -1.14 -13.50 4.11
CA ALA A 204 -1.43 -12.32 4.92
C ALA A 204 -1.40 -11.05 4.06
N PHE A 205 -0.37 -10.87 3.24
CA PHE A 205 -0.26 -9.74 2.32
C PHE A 205 -1.45 -9.66 1.35
N PHE A 206 -1.76 -10.75 0.65
CA PHE A 206 -2.85 -10.74 -0.34
C PHE A 206 -4.23 -10.57 0.30
N SER A 207 -4.45 -11.11 1.50
CA SER A 207 -5.74 -11.02 2.21
C SER A 207 -6.17 -9.57 2.45
N SER A 208 -5.28 -8.71 2.97
CA SER A 208 -5.58 -7.29 3.16
C SER A 208 -5.53 -6.49 1.87
N ALA A 209 -4.59 -6.82 0.97
CA ALA A 209 -4.42 -6.12 -0.30
C ALA A 209 -5.65 -6.27 -1.22
N PHE A 210 -6.42 -7.36 -1.10
CA PHE A 210 -7.64 -7.59 -1.87
C PHE A 210 -8.72 -6.53 -1.63
N THR A 211 -8.66 -5.78 -0.53
CA THR A 211 -9.51 -4.60 -0.30
C THR A 211 -9.43 -3.60 -1.46
N ALA A 212 -8.24 -3.46 -2.09
CA ALA A 212 -8.05 -2.59 -3.24
C ALA A 212 -8.80 -3.06 -4.49
N PHE A 213 -9.08 -4.36 -4.61
CA PHE A 213 -9.89 -4.87 -5.71
C PHE A 213 -11.35 -4.43 -5.57
N TYR A 214 -11.91 -4.42 -4.36
CA TYR A 214 -13.24 -3.86 -4.11
C TYR A 214 -13.28 -2.36 -4.46
N LEU A 215 -12.20 -1.63 -4.18
CA LEU A 215 -12.05 -0.23 -4.56
C LEU A 215 -12.03 -0.04 -6.09
N LEU A 216 -11.38 -0.94 -6.82
CA LEU A 216 -11.39 -0.95 -8.29
C LEU A 216 -12.80 -1.20 -8.85
N VAL A 217 -13.54 -2.17 -8.29
CA VAL A 217 -14.93 -2.42 -8.69
C VAL A 217 -15.80 -1.20 -8.39
N TYR A 218 -15.60 -0.57 -7.23
CA TYR A 218 -16.31 0.66 -6.86
C TYR A 218 -16.01 1.83 -7.81
N SER A 219 -14.77 1.98 -8.28
CA SER A 219 -14.42 3.05 -9.23
C SER A 219 -15.08 2.86 -10.60
N VAL A 220 -15.25 1.61 -11.06
CA VAL A 220 -16.03 1.28 -12.26
C VAL A 220 -17.51 1.61 -12.04
N TYR A 221 -18.09 1.19 -10.91
CA TYR A 221 -19.47 1.52 -10.55
C TYR A 221 -19.71 3.04 -10.53
N PHE A 222 -18.80 3.79 -9.91
CA PHE A 222 -18.91 5.25 -9.80
C PHE A 222 -18.86 5.92 -11.18
N TYR A 223 -17.99 5.45 -12.08
CA TYR A 223 -17.93 5.91 -13.48
C TYR A 223 -19.25 5.72 -14.24
N LEU A 224 -19.85 4.53 -14.14
CA LEU A 224 -21.04 4.19 -14.91
C LEU A 224 -22.32 4.88 -14.41
N TYR A 225 -22.47 5.04 -13.10
CA TYR A 225 -23.75 5.45 -12.50
C TYR A 225 -23.76 6.87 -11.90
N LYS A 226 -22.58 7.48 -11.65
CA LYS A 226 -22.49 8.77 -10.95
C LYS A 226 -21.78 9.85 -11.75
N LEU A 227 -20.85 9.49 -12.64
CA LEU A 227 -20.16 10.48 -13.47
C LEU A 227 -20.86 10.70 -14.81
N THR A 228 -20.99 11.97 -15.18
CA THR A 228 -21.35 12.42 -16.52
C THR A 228 -20.10 12.94 -17.24
N ILE A 229 -19.09 12.08 -17.44
CA ILE A 229 -17.91 12.43 -18.24
C ILE A 229 -18.21 12.10 -19.71
N VAL A 230 -18.10 13.10 -20.58
CA VAL A 230 -18.16 12.91 -22.04
C VAL A 230 -16.74 13.00 -22.60
N GLY A 231 -16.35 12.01 -23.40
CA GLY A 231 -15.08 12.01 -24.13
C GLY A 231 -14.14 10.87 -23.75
N VAL A 232 -13.47 10.32 -24.78
CA VAL A 232 -12.56 9.19 -24.65
C VAL A 232 -11.35 9.54 -23.78
N VAL A 233 -10.77 10.72 -23.97
CA VAL A 233 -9.58 11.16 -23.23
C VAL A 233 -9.85 11.26 -21.73
N SER A 234 -10.94 11.92 -21.34
CA SER A 234 -11.34 12.06 -19.93
C SER A 234 -11.63 10.71 -19.28
N THR A 235 -12.17 9.76 -20.04
CA THR A 235 -12.41 8.38 -19.59
C THR A 235 -11.11 7.63 -19.33
N VAL A 236 -10.17 7.69 -20.28
CA VAL A 236 -8.84 7.07 -20.11
C VAL A 236 -8.13 7.65 -18.89
N LEU A 237 -8.12 8.98 -18.75
CA LEU A 237 -7.50 9.65 -17.60
C LEU A 237 -8.14 9.24 -16.27
N TYR A 238 -9.47 9.16 -16.20
CA TYR A 238 -10.20 8.70 -15.01
C TYR A 238 -9.71 7.31 -14.58
N PHE A 239 -9.72 6.34 -15.50
CA PHE A 239 -9.31 4.98 -15.19
C PHE A 239 -7.82 4.88 -14.86
N SER A 240 -6.94 5.62 -15.56
CA SER A 240 -5.52 5.65 -15.26
C SER A 240 -5.22 6.19 -13.86
N TYR A 241 -5.84 7.31 -13.45
CA TYR A 241 -5.68 7.84 -12.10
C TYR A 241 -6.26 6.90 -11.03
N CYS A 242 -7.41 6.27 -11.32
CA CYS A 242 -7.99 5.26 -10.42
C CYS A 242 -7.08 4.05 -10.27
N LEU A 243 -6.45 3.56 -11.34
CA LEU A 243 -5.51 2.44 -11.28
C LEU A 243 -4.26 2.76 -10.46
N ILE A 244 -3.70 3.97 -10.61
CA ILE A 244 -2.57 4.42 -9.78
C ILE A 244 -2.99 4.44 -8.29
N PHE A 245 -4.18 4.97 -8.00
CA PHE A 245 -4.70 5.03 -6.63
C PHE A 245 -4.93 3.64 -6.03
N VAL A 246 -5.59 2.74 -6.77
CA VAL A 246 -5.82 1.34 -6.39
C VAL A 246 -4.49 0.62 -6.14
N PHE A 247 -3.48 0.83 -6.98
CA PHE A 247 -2.16 0.20 -6.85
C PHE A 247 -1.45 0.64 -5.57
N ILE A 248 -1.45 1.93 -5.25
CA ILE A 248 -0.88 2.45 -4.00
C ILE A 248 -1.64 1.88 -2.80
N PHE A 249 -2.98 1.86 -2.87
CA PHE A 249 -3.83 1.33 -1.81
C PHE A 249 -3.60 -0.18 -1.60
N PHE A 250 -3.40 -0.96 -2.67
CA PHE A 250 -3.07 -2.38 -2.64
C PHE A 250 -1.78 -2.65 -1.86
N ILE A 251 -0.69 -1.94 -2.19
CA ILE A 251 0.61 -2.10 -1.52
C ILE A 251 0.50 -1.66 -0.05
N MET A 252 -0.19 -0.56 0.22
CA MET A 252 -0.36 -0.05 1.59
C MET A 252 -1.14 -1.06 2.46
N CYS A 253 -2.30 -1.53 2.01
CA CYS A 253 -3.10 -2.49 2.78
C CYS A 253 -2.36 -3.82 2.96
N GLY A 254 -1.69 -4.29 1.91
CA GLY A 254 -0.88 -5.51 1.95
C GLY A 254 0.27 -5.44 2.97
N THR A 255 1.01 -4.33 3.00
CA THR A 255 2.12 -4.14 3.93
C THR A 255 1.65 -4.08 5.37
N VAL A 256 0.59 -3.33 5.66
CA VAL A 256 0.00 -3.24 7.01
C VAL A 256 -0.45 -4.62 7.50
N GLY A 257 -1.21 -5.35 6.69
CA GLY A 257 -1.67 -6.69 7.05
C GLY A 257 -0.52 -7.68 7.29
N PHE A 258 0.52 -7.64 6.45
CA PHE A 258 1.72 -8.46 6.62
C PHE A 258 2.46 -8.14 7.93
N VAL A 259 2.69 -6.85 8.21
CA VAL A 259 3.39 -6.41 9.43
C VAL A 259 2.62 -6.83 10.69
N SER A 260 1.30 -6.66 10.69
CA SER A 260 0.42 -7.08 11.79
C SER A 260 0.49 -8.59 12.03
N CYS A 261 0.38 -9.40 10.98
CA CYS A 261 0.51 -10.86 11.09
C CYS A 261 1.90 -11.28 11.56
N PHE A 262 2.96 -10.65 11.06
CA PHE A 262 4.33 -10.95 11.49
C PHE A 262 4.53 -10.69 12.99
N TRP A 263 4.01 -9.56 13.48
CA TRP A 263 4.08 -9.23 14.91
C TRP A 263 3.28 -10.24 15.74
N PHE A 264 2.04 -10.54 15.33
CA PHE A 264 1.17 -11.52 15.97
C PHE A 264 1.80 -12.92 16.08
N VAL A 265 2.32 -13.44 14.97
CA VAL A 265 2.98 -14.75 14.90
C VAL A 265 4.14 -14.82 15.91
N ARG A 266 4.98 -13.77 15.97
CA ARG A 266 6.07 -13.72 16.94
C ARG A 266 5.60 -13.74 18.38
N GLN A 267 4.52 -13.00 18.69
CA GLN A 267 3.98 -12.98 20.05
C GLN A 267 3.51 -14.37 20.47
N ILE A 268 2.72 -15.06 19.63
CA ILE A 268 2.24 -16.42 19.94
C ILE A 268 3.43 -17.37 20.17
N TYR A 269 4.37 -17.41 19.23
CA TYR A 269 5.50 -18.34 19.32
C TYR A 269 6.50 -17.97 20.43
N SER A 270 6.49 -16.75 20.95
CA SER A 270 7.32 -16.37 22.11
C SER A 270 6.73 -16.82 23.46
N VAL A 271 5.41 -16.98 23.52
CA VAL A 271 4.68 -17.35 24.74
C VAL A 271 4.55 -18.87 24.86
N VAL A 272 4.53 -19.59 23.73
CA VAL A 272 4.56 -21.06 23.74
C VAL A 272 5.87 -21.53 24.36
N LYS A 273 5.78 -22.01 25.60
CA LYS A 273 6.88 -22.73 26.26
C LYS A 273 7.13 -24.01 25.47
N VAL A 274 8.36 -24.17 25.02
CA VAL A 274 8.84 -25.44 24.47
C VAL A 274 9.14 -26.32 25.67
N ASP A 275 8.16 -27.11 26.09
CA ASP A 275 8.40 -28.28 26.94
C ASP A 275 8.94 -29.43 26.08
#